data_AF-W1RTP1-F1
#
_entry.id   AF-W1RTP1-F1
#
_cell.length_a   1.000
_cell.length_b   1.000
_cell.length_c   1.000
_cell.angle_alpha   90.00
_cell.angle_beta   90.00
_cell.angle_gamma   90.00
#
_symmetry.space_group_name_H-M   'P 1'
#
loop_
_entity.id
_entity.type
_entity.pdbx_description
1 polymer ?
#
loop_
_entity_poly.entity_id
_entity_poly.type
_entity_poly.pdbx_seq_one_letter_code
_entity_poly.pdbx_strand_id
1 'polypeptide(L)'
;MSVYTIERVLWDLQDSDEKAALYREQPNEILNQYNLTTDEHSLLSDMDIESMVSLGIDQMLMFMTWQAINGPQGSPEYMQRLNSIKS
;
A
#
# COMPACT_ATOMS: atom_id res chain seq x y z
N MET A 1 11.71 -1.25 -11.79
CA MET A 1 10.99 -1.29 -10.50
C MET A 1 11.08 -2.69 -9.94
N SER A 2 11.40 -2.79 -8.66
CA SER A 2 11.47 -4.08 -7.98
C SER A 2 10.21 -4.25 -7.14
N VAL A 3 9.32 -5.13 -7.59
CA VAL A 3 8.09 -5.50 -6.86
C VAL A 3 8.39 -5.88 -5.41
N TYR A 4 9.55 -6.50 -5.18
CA TYR A 4 10.03 -6.92 -3.87
C TYR A 4 10.11 -5.78 -2.83
N THR A 5 10.57 -4.59 -3.21
CA THR A 5 10.70 -3.48 -2.24
C THR A 5 9.32 -2.98 -1.83
N ILE A 6 8.39 -2.90 -2.78
CA ILE A 6 7.00 -2.49 -2.53
C ILE A 6 6.31 -3.52 -1.63
N GLU A 7 6.40 -4.80 -1.98
CA GLU A 7 5.84 -5.89 -1.16
C GLU A 7 6.39 -5.87 0.26
N ARG A 8 7.69 -5.62 0.43
CA ARG A 8 8.30 -5.51 1.76
C ARG A 8 7.73 -4.35 2.56
N VAL A 9 7.54 -3.18 1.95
CA VAL A 9 6.90 -2.03 2.63
C VAL A 9 5.48 -2.38 3.03
N LEU A 10 4.69 -2.96 2.13
CA LEU A 10 3.31 -3.37 2.44
C LEU A 10 3.28 -4.38 3.60
N TRP A 11 4.23 -5.32 3.63
CA TRP A 11 4.39 -6.29 4.70
C TRP A 11 4.69 -5.63 6.05
N ASP A 12 5.64 -4.70 6.06
CA ASP A 12 5.99 -3.95 7.27
C ASP A 12 4.83 -3.09 7.80
N LEU A 13 4.02 -2.53 6.90
CA LEU A 13 2.84 -1.74 7.26
C LEU A 13 1.71 -2.59 7.84
N GLN A 14 1.51 -3.83 7.34
CA GLN A 14 0.50 -4.72 7.92
C GLN A 14 0.95 -5.37 9.24
N ASP A 15 2.26 -5.57 9.44
CA ASP A 15 2.82 -6.25 10.61
C ASP A 15 2.88 -5.34 11.85
N SER A 16 2.95 -4.02 11.65
CA SER A 16 3.10 -3.04 12.72
C SER A 16 2.02 -1.97 12.68
N ASP A 17 1.14 -2.00 13.68
CA ASP A 17 0.11 -0.99 13.89
C ASP A 17 0.71 0.42 14.05
N GLU A 18 1.91 0.53 14.65
CA GLU A 18 2.63 1.79 14.79
C GLU A 18 3.06 2.34 13.42
N LYS A 19 3.61 1.49 12.55
CA LYS A 19 3.96 1.88 11.18
C LYS A 19 2.73 2.23 10.36
N ALA A 20 1.63 1.50 10.50
CA ALA A 20 0.36 1.82 9.84
C ALA A 20 -0.24 3.16 10.32
N ALA A 21 -0.12 3.45 11.63
CA ALA A 21 -0.53 4.74 12.19
C ALA A 21 0.36 5.88 11.67
N LEU A 22 1.68 5.70 11.69
CA LEU A 22 2.62 6.68 11.14
C LEU A 22 2.40 6.90 9.65
N TYR A 23 2.11 5.84 8.89
CA TYR A 23 1.78 5.94 7.47
C TYR A 23 0.52 6.78 7.21
N ARG A 24 -0.50 6.69 8.07
CA ARG A 24 -1.72 7.52 7.94
C ARG A 24 -1.44 9.00 8.15
N GLU A 25 -0.58 9.33 9.11
CA GLU A 25 -0.31 10.72 9.48
C GLU A 25 0.77 11.35 8.59
N GLN A 26 1.80 10.57 8.26
CA GLN A 26 3.04 11.01 7.63
C GLN A 26 3.59 9.94 6.66
N PRO A 27 2.86 9.62 5.56
CA PRO A 27 3.24 8.55 4.64
C PRO A 27 4.64 8.76 4.06
N ASN A 28 4.99 9.99 3.69
CA ASN A 28 6.31 10.29 3.12
C ASN A 28 7.45 10.09 4.14
N GLU A 29 7.23 10.37 5.43
CA GLU A 29 8.29 10.22 6.44
C GLU A 29 8.65 8.75 6.67
N ILE A 30 7.65 7.87 6.73
CA ILE A 30 7.91 6.43 6.85
C ILE A 30 8.47 5.85 5.55
N LEU A 31 8.00 6.28 4.38
CA LEU A 31 8.48 5.79 3.09
C LEU A 31 9.94 6.19 2.81
N ASN A 32 10.39 7.34 3.29
CA ASN A 32 11.79 7.77 3.22
C ASN A 32 12.77 6.87 3.98
N GLN A 33 12.27 5.98 4.86
CA GLN A 33 13.11 4.99 5.57
C GLN A 33 13.47 3.80 4.68
N TYR A 34 12.80 3.64 3.54
CA TYR A 34 13.03 2.55 2.60
C TYR A 34 13.81 3.06 1.37
N ASN A 35 14.59 2.16 0.76
CA ASN A 35 15.33 2.47 -0.46
C ASN A 35 14.42 2.35 -1.70
N LEU A 36 13.44 3.26 -1.79
CA LEU A 36 12.47 3.35 -2.88
C LEU A 36 12.99 4.26 -3.99
N THR A 37 12.66 3.93 -5.24
CA THR A 37 12.77 4.92 -6.33
C THR A 37 11.70 6.00 -6.19
N THR A 38 11.84 7.12 -6.92
CA THR A 38 10.81 8.17 -6.95
C THR A 38 9.44 7.62 -7.36
N ASP A 39 9.41 6.72 -8.35
CA ASP A 39 8.17 6.09 -8.83
C ASP A 39 7.55 5.18 -7.77
N GLU A 40 8.38 4.35 -7.10
CA GLU A 40 7.92 3.44 -6.03
C GLU A 40 7.41 4.24 -4.82
N HIS A 41 8.09 5.35 -4.51
CA HIS A 41 7.66 6.25 -3.44
C HIS A 41 6.31 6.90 -3.77
N SER A 42 6.10 7.41 -4.98
CA SER A 42 4.82 8.01 -5.38
C SER A 42 3.69 6.98 -5.36
N LEU A 43 3.95 5.79 -5.92
CA LEU A 43 3.00 4.69 -5.95
C LEU A 43 2.55 4.28 -4.54
N LEU A 44 3.50 4.21 -3.61
CA LEU A 44 3.20 3.88 -2.23
C LEU A 44 2.51 5.04 -1.52
N SER A 45 3.00 6.28 -1.62
CA SER A 45 2.42 7.44 -0.91
C SER A 45 0.98 7.71 -1.31
N ASP A 46 0.65 7.50 -2.59
CA ASP A 46 -0.69 7.70 -3.12
C ASP A 46 -1.60 6.47 -2.89
N MET A 47 -1.03 5.37 -2.38
CA MET A 47 -1.67 4.06 -2.26
C MET A 47 -2.37 3.69 -3.58
N ASP A 48 -1.62 3.77 -4.68
CA ASP A 48 -2.12 3.52 -6.03
C ASP A 48 -2.32 2.01 -6.27
N ILE A 49 -3.48 1.53 -5.86
CA ILE A 49 -3.90 0.12 -6.01
C ILE A 49 -3.90 -0.32 -7.47
N GLU A 50 -4.21 0.56 -8.43
CA GLU A 50 -4.26 0.22 -9.86
C GLU A 50 -2.87 -0.09 -10.42
N SER A 51 -1.92 0.79 -10.14
CA SER A 51 -0.53 0.56 -10.50
C SER A 51 0.03 -0.68 -9.81
N MET A 52 -0.28 -0.89 -8.52
CA MET A 52 0.16 -2.09 -7.80
C MET A 52 -0.39 -3.40 -8.39
N VAL A 53 -1.68 -3.43 -8.77
CA VAL A 53 -2.28 -4.59 -9.44
C VAL A 53 -1.62 -4.83 -10.80
N SER A 54 -1.35 -3.76 -11.57
CA SER A 54 -0.69 -3.85 -12.88
C SER A 54 0.75 -4.35 -12.80
N LEU A 55 1.44 -4.05 -11.69
CA LEU A 55 2.78 -4.56 -11.37
C LEU A 55 2.79 -6.01 -10.88
N GLY A 56 1.62 -6.61 -10.65
CA GLY A 56 1.49 -8.00 -10.20
C GLY A 56 1.72 -8.19 -8.70
N ILE A 57 1.55 -7.14 -7.89
CA ILE A 57 1.63 -7.24 -6.42
C ILE A 57 0.50 -8.13 -5.89
N ASP A 58 0.81 -8.92 -4.87
CA ASP A 58 -0.17 -9.81 -4.23
C ASP A 58 -1.40 -9.04 -3.70
N GLN A 59 -2.58 -9.46 -4.15
CA GLN A 59 -3.85 -8.80 -3.81
C GLN A 59 -4.22 -8.99 -2.34
N MET A 60 -3.85 -10.12 -1.71
CA MET A 60 -4.12 -10.31 -0.29
C MET A 60 -3.25 -9.39 0.55
N LEU A 61 -1.97 -9.24 0.20
CA LEU A 61 -1.06 -8.31 0.86
C LEU A 61 -1.58 -6.88 0.79
N MET A 62 -1.96 -6.40 -0.41
CA MET A 62 -2.56 -5.08 -0.56
C MET A 62 -3.82 -4.90 0.31
N PHE A 63 -4.70 -5.91 0.35
CA PHE A 63 -5.91 -5.86 1.16
C PHE A 63 -5.61 -5.81 2.67
N MET A 64 -4.68 -6.62 3.15
CA MET A 64 -4.30 -6.65 4.57
C MET A 64 -3.65 -5.32 4.98
N THR A 65 -2.75 -4.78 4.16
CA THR A 65 -2.16 -3.46 4.39
C THR A 65 -3.23 -2.37 4.40
N TRP A 66 -4.17 -2.41 3.46
CA TRP A 66 -5.30 -1.47 3.43
C TRP A 66 -6.14 -1.53 4.71
N GLN A 67 -6.41 -2.72 5.23
CA GLN A 67 -7.13 -2.90 6.49
C GLN A 67 -6.32 -2.44 7.71
N ALA A 68 -5.00 -2.66 7.74
CA ALA A 68 -4.15 -2.16 8.80
C ALA A 68 -4.13 -0.62 8.87
N ILE A 69 -4.12 0.03 7.70
CA ILE A 69 -4.12 1.50 7.59
C ILE A 69 -5.50 2.08 7.86
N ASN A 70 -6.53 1.66 7.12
CA ASN A 70 -7.85 2.29 7.13
C ASN A 70 -8.84 1.63 8.12
N GLY A 71 -8.45 0.51 8.72
CA GLY A 71 -9.33 -0.32 9.51
C GLY A 71 -10.35 -1.11 8.67
N PRO A 72 -11.18 -1.94 9.32
CA PRO A 72 -12.17 -2.79 8.63
C PRO A 72 -13.18 -2.00 7.79
N GLN A 73 -13.42 -0.75 8.16
CA GLN A 73 -14.45 0.12 7.57
C GLN A 73 -14.05 0.63 6.17
N GLY A 74 -12.75 0.62 5.84
CA GLY A 74 -12.25 0.97 4.52
C GLY A 74 -12.39 -0.14 3.47
N SER A 75 -12.81 -1.36 3.85
CA SER A 75 -12.90 -2.50 2.93
C SER A 75 -13.81 -2.27 1.71
N PRO A 76 -14.99 -1.62 1.82
CA PRO A 76 -15.83 -1.31 0.65
C PRO A 76 -15.15 -0.39 -0.36
N GLU A 77 -14.37 0.60 0.11
CA GLU A 77 -13.63 1.51 -0.77
C GLU A 77 -12.54 0.78 -1.54
N TYR A 78 -11.77 -0.08 -0.88
CA TYR A 78 -10.77 -0.93 -1.53
C TYR A 78 -11.39 -1.80 -2.63
N MET A 79 -12.52 -2.45 -2.32
CA MET A 79 -13.23 -3.29 -3.29
C MET A 79 -13.76 -2.46 -4.46
N GLN A 80 -14.21 -1.23 -4.23
CA GLN A 80 -14.63 -0.32 -5.29
C GLN A 80 -13.48 0.02 -6.23
N ARG A 81 -12.30 0.36 -5.69
CA ARG A 81 -11.09 0.64 -6.47
C ARG A 81 -10.60 -0.60 -7.24
N LEU A 82 -10.65 -1.78 -6.63
CA LEU A 82 -10.34 -3.03 -7.33
C LEU A 82 -11.30 -3.33 -8.48
N ASN A 83 -12.59 -3.10 -8.28
CA ASN A 83 -13.60 -3.35 -9.30
C ASN A 83 -13.49 -2.38 -10.47
N SER A 84 -13.08 -1.12 -10.25
CA SER A 84 -12.87 -0.16 -11.34
C SER A 84 -11.68 -0.53 -12.25
N ILE A 85 -10.72 -1.31 -11.75
CA ILE A 85 -9.58 -1.79 -12.55
C ILE A 85 -9.95 -2.98 -13.44
N LYS A 86 -10.93 -3.80 -13.00
CA LYS A 86 -11.37 -5.01 -13.72
C LYS A 86 -12.50 -4.75 -14.73
N SER A 87 -13.06 -3.54 -14.80
CA SER A 87 -14.16 -3.14 -15.69
C SER A 87 -13.65 -2.48 -16.97
#